data_AF-A0A1Q3RJN7-F1
#
_entry.id   AF-A0A1Q3RJN7-F1
#
_cell.length_a   1.000
_cell.length_b   1.000
_cell.length_c   1.000
_cell.angle_alpha   90.00
_cell.angle_beta   90.00
_cell.angle_gamma   90.00
#
_symmetry.space_group_name_H-M   'P 1'
#
loop_
_entity.id
_entity.type
_entity.pdbx_description
1 polymer ?
#
loop_
_entity_poly.entity_id
_entity_poly.type
_entity_poly.pdbx_seq_one_letter_code
_entity_poly.pdbx_strand_id
1 'polypeptide(L)'
;MSQFKKNIVIVLVILIAISSWITYDYIKFHKISNIIDMDKLVLSSGSFGDETRTVSYDNSKNEAALSFKGDLLIVPYDELIDILSKYKSQMFRGDYAPFEKDHLEVEFFINQSNKTIDFVLGEYNYWISSGSKRSNRIIDGDKLLEEIRALAERSIEQEKSSNYEKHRLTMADIEASPFYRPDFTIEKAIEEGLTLIESTSGIVYGNELVEYTYYNWETTPVVAEIKSSADEYAIMGIKLGDTYASAVEKLPIEYDDWQTSDNHLIYGKLPDYVNPGDYAHGSAYADENGIGTITFVPTEYYPFVQFIIKDFKVFKVYIHYYDL
;
A
#
# COMPACT_ATOMS: atom_id res chain seq x y z
N MET A 1 30.28 72.30 12.19
CA MET A 1 30.38 71.50 10.94
C MET A 1 29.44 72.12 9.91
N SER A 2 29.95 72.58 8.75
CA SER A 2 29.11 73.23 7.73
C SER A 2 28.05 72.28 7.20
N GLN A 3 26.90 72.81 6.77
CA GLN A 3 25.77 72.03 6.23
C GLN A 3 26.20 71.13 5.06
N PHE A 4 27.18 71.59 4.27
CA PHE A 4 27.85 70.81 3.23
C PHE A 4 28.50 69.51 3.76
N LYS A 5 29.26 69.59 4.87
CA LYS A 5 29.89 68.41 5.49
C LYS A 5 28.83 67.43 6.02
N LYS A 6 27.70 67.92 6.55
CA LYS A 6 26.58 67.05 7.01
C LYS A 6 25.95 66.30 5.83
N ASN A 7 25.71 66.98 4.71
CA ASN A 7 25.13 66.36 3.53
C ASN A 7 26.04 65.27 2.94
N ILE A 8 27.36 65.49 2.90
CA ILE A 8 28.33 64.48 2.44
C ILE A 8 28.27 63.22 3.31
N VAL A 9 28.25 63.38 4.64
CA VAL A 9 28.17 62.24 5.57
C VAL A 9 26.88 61.45 5.37
N ILE A 10 25.74 62.14 5.21
CA ILE A 10 24.44 61.48 4.96
C ILE A 10 24.48 60.69 3.65
N VAL A 11 24.99 61.27 2.57
CA VAL A 11 25.11 60.58 1.27
C VAL A 11 25.99 59.35 1.37
N LEU A 12 27.14 59.44 2.06
CA LEU A 12 28.03 58.30 2.26
C LEU A 12 27.37 57.17 3.06
N VAL A 13 26.61 57.50 4.12
CA VAL A 13 25.87 56.50 4.91
C VAL A 13 24.82 55.80 4.05
N ILE A 14 24.08 56.55 3.22
CA ILE A 14 23.08 55.99 2.29
C ILE A 14 23.75 55.07 1.27
N LEU A 15 24.89 55.47 0.69
CA LEU A 15 25.62 54.65 -0.28
C LEU A 15 26.15 53.36 0.35
N ILE A 16 26.68 53.42 1.58
CA ILE A 16 27.13 52.24 2.33
C ILE A 16 25.94 51.30 2.61
N ALA A 17 24.79 51.83 3.02
CA ALA A 17 23.60 51.04 3.26
C ALA A 17 23.10 50.34 1.99
N ILE A 18 23.02 51.07 0.87
CA ILE A 18 22.61 50.50 -0.43
C ILE A 18 23.60 49.43 -0.89
N SER A 19 24.91 49.71 -0.85
CA SER A 19 25.95 48.75 -1.25
C SER A 19 25.92 47.50 -0.37
N SER A 20 25.71 47.65 0.93
CA SER A 20 25.62 46.53 1.87
C SER A 20 24.38 45.68 1.59
N TRP A 21 23.24 46.31 1.28
CA TRP A 21 22.01 45.63 0.92
C TRP A 21 22.15 44.86 -0.40
N ILE A 22 22.72 45.48 -1.44
CA ILE A 22 23.00 44.83 -2.74
C ILE A 22 23.94 43.65 -2.54
N THR A 23 25.02 43.81 -1.76
CA THR A 23 26.00 42.75 -1.50
C THR A 23 25.37 41.60 -0.72
N TYR A 24 24.58 41.89 0.32
CA TYR A 24 23.84 40.89 1.08
C TYR A 24 22.87 40.12 0.19
N ASP A 25 22.10 40.83 -0.63
CA ASP A 25 21.13 40.22 -1.53
C ASP A 25 21.82 39.34 -2.59
N TYR A 26 22.92 39.84 -3.16
CA TYR A 26 23.76 39.08 -4.09
C TYR A 26 24.27 37.79 -3.45
N ILE A 27 24.91 37.87 -2.28
CA ILE A 27 25.44 36.71 -1.56
C ILE A 27 24.32 35.71 -1.24
N LYS A 28 23.17 36.20 -0.78
CA LYS A 28 22.03 35.35 -0.41
C LYS A 28 21.46 34.58 -1.60
N PHE A 29 21.26 35.25 -2.74
CA PHE A 29 20.69 34.63 -3.93
C PHE A 29 21.71 33.84 -4.76
N HIS A 30 23.02 34.05 -4.59
CA HIS A 30 24.08 33.28 -5.27
C HIS A 30 24.65 32.15 -4.40
N LYS A 31 24.16 32.00 -3.16
CA LYS A 31 24.56 30.89 -2.30
C LYS A 31 24.00 29.59 -2.84
N ILE A 32 24.90 28.71 -3.28
CA ILE A 32 24.59 27.33 -3.63
C ILE A 32 24.65 26.49 -2.35
N SER A 33 23.63 25.68 -2.12
CA SER A 33 23.54 24.78 -0.96
C SER A 33 23.10 23.39 -1.44
N ASN A 34 23.48 22.32 -0.74
CA ASN A 34 22.91 21.00 -0.99
C ASN A 34 21.40 21.04 -0.74
N ILE A 35 20.61 20.28 -1.50
CA ILE A 35 19.15 20.22 -1.29
C ILE A 35 18.81 19.50 0.02
N ILE A 36 19.59 18.47 0.35
CA ILE A 36 19.51 17.75 1.62
C ILE A 36 20.84 17.90 2.37
N ASP A 37 20.72 18.12 3.67
CA ASP A 37 21.84 18.11 4.61
C ASP A 37 21.69 16.90 5.51
N MET A 38 22.53 15.88 5.27
CA MET A 38 22.43 14.57 5.92
C MET A 38 22.52 14.66 7.45
N ASP A 39 23.33 15.59 7.97
CA ASP A 39 23.49 15.80 9.43
C ASP A 39 22.25 16.45 10.07
N LYS A 40 21.31 16.93 9.26
CA LYS A 40 20.14 17.69 9.65
C LYS A 40 18.83 16.99 9.32
N LEU A 41 18.89 15.82 8.70
CA LEU A 41 17.71 14.98 8.48
C LEU A 41 17.15 14.58 9.84
N VAL A 42 15.89 14.94 10.08
CA VAL A 42 15.17 14.52 11.27
C VAL A 42 14.26 13.39 10.84
N LEU A 43 14.59 12.18 11.30
CA LEU A 43 13.77 11.00 11.08
C LEU A 43 12.51 11.14 11.94
N SER A 44 11.38 11.44 11.32
CA SER A 44 10.09 11.58 11.99
C SER A 44 9.02 10.81 11.25
N SER A 45 8.26 9.97 11.95
CA SER A 45 7.06 9.29 11.44
C SER A 45 5.86 10.25 11.42
N GLY A 46 4.99 10.15 10.42
CA GLY A 46 3.74 10.92 10.33
C GLY A 46 2.58 10.06 9.84
N SER A 47 1.36 10.35 10.31
CA SER A 47 0.14 9.61 9.94
C SER A 47 -0.48 10.14 8.65
N PHE A 48 -1.12 9.22 7.91
CA PHE A 48 -1.87 9.48 6.68
C PHE A 48 -3.33 9.86 6.99
N GLY A 49 -3.85 10.96 6.44
CA GLY A 49 -5.26 11.35 6.60
C GLY A 49 -5.66 12.62 5.83
N ASP A 50 -6.63 12.42 4.93
CA ASP A 50 -7.50 13.30 4.11
C ASP A 50 -7.07 14.71 3.63
N GLU A 51 -7.26 14.89 2.31
CA GLU A 51 -7.40 16.10 1.50
C GLU A 51 -6.28 17.15 1.45
N THR A 52 -5.18 16.98 2.17
CA THR A 52 -3.93 17.69 1.87
C THR A 52 -2.80 16.70 1.83
N ARG A 53 -2.22 16.52 0.62
CA ARG A 53 -1.15 15.59 0.23
C ARG A 53 0.02 15.64 1.21
N THR A 54 -0.12 14.94 2.33
CA THR A 54 0.86 14.92 3.40
C THR A 54 1.66 13.63 3.28
N VAL A 55 2.83 13.70 2.65
CA VAL A 55 3.72 12.58 2.31
C VAL A 55 4.66 12.25 3.47
N SER A 56 4.34 11.23 4.27
CA SER A 56 5.16 10.84 5.43
C SER A 56 6.12 9.68 5.13
N TYR A 57 7.06 9.50 6.06
CA TYR A 57 8.14 8.50 6.05
C TYR A 57 7.88 7.45 7.14
N ASP A 58 8.17 6.18 6.85
CA ASP A 58 8.22 5.10 7.84
C ASP A 58 9.61 4.43 7.83
N ASN A 59 10.44 4.76 8.83
CA ASN A 59 11.77 4.15 9.01
C ASN A 59 11.70 2.65 9.28
N SER A 60 10.61 2.18 9.90
CA SER A 60 10.48 0.75 10.21
C SER A 60 10.37 -0.08 8.93
N LYS A 61 9.96 0.54 7.82
CA LYS A 61 9.77 -0.09 6.51
C LYS A 61 10.76 0.36 5.44
N ASN A 62 11.58 1.39 5.69
CA ASN A 62 12.46 2.02 4.69
C ASN A 62 11.71 2.54 3.46
N GLU A 63 10.55 3.16 3.70
CA GLU A 63 9.63 3.57 2.64
C GLU A 63 9.38 5.08 2.67
N ALA A 64 9.28 5.66 1.47
CA ALA A 64 8.89 7.03 1.23
C ALA A 64 7.69 7.05 0.28
N ALA A 65 6.66 7.82 0.62
CA ALA A 65 5.61 8.12 -0.33
C ALA A 65 6.07 9.24 -1.29
N LEU A 66 5.56 9.25 -2.51
CA LEU A 66 5.63 10.38 -3.43
C LEU A 66 4.39 10.40 -4.32
N SER A 67 3.99 11.58 -4.78
CA SER A 67 2.98 11.70 -5.84
C SER A 67 3.70 11.71 -7.19
N PHE A 68 3.45 10.70 -8.02
CA PHE A 68 3.99 10.56 -9.37
C PHE A 68 2.84 10.66 -10.38
N LYS A 69 2.81 11.71 -11.20
CA LYS A 69 1.74 11.99 -12.18
C LYS A 69 0.33 12.00 -11.56
N GLY A 70 0.24 12.39 -10.30
CA GLY A 70 -1.03 12.45 -9.54
C GLY A 70 -1.33 11.20 -8.73
N ASP A 71 -0.69 10.07 -9.00
CA ASP A 71 -0.85 8.82 -8.24
C ASP A 71 0.09 8.79 -7.04
N LEU A 72 -0.34 8.20 -5.93
CA LEU A 72 0.50 7.95 -4.77
C LEU A 72 1.34 6.70 -5.01
N LEU A 73 2.66 6.80 -4.84
CA LEU A 73 3.60 5.71 -5.00
C LEU A 73 4.51 5.59 -3.78
N ILE A 74 4.81 4.36 -3.37
CA ILE A 74 5.79 4.05 -2.34
C ILE A 74 7.12 3.68 -3.00
N VAL A 75 8.21 4.29 -2.55
CA VAL A 75 9.56 4.03 -3.04
C VAL A 75 10.54 3.78 -1.88
N PRO A 76 11.67 3.08 -2.12
CA PRO A 76 12.72 2.92 -1.11
C PRO A 76 13.28 4.27 -0.65
N TYR A 77 13.18 4.55 0.65
CA TYR A 77 13.59 5.83 1.22
C TYR A 77 15.10 6.07 1.09
N ASP A 78 15.93 5.08 1.40
CA ASP A 78 17.39 5.21 1.30
C ASP A 78 17.84 5.55 -0.12
N GLU A 79 17.22 4.97 -1.14
CA GLU A 79 17.53 5.28 -2.55
C GLU A 79 17.09 6.71 -2.90
N LEU A 80 15.91 7.14 -2.44
CA LEU A 80 15.45 8.52 -2.62
C LEU A 80 16.42 9.52 -1.98
N ILE A 81 16.89 9.26 -0.76
CA ILE A 81 17.86 10.13 -0.07
C ILE A 81 19.22 10.12 -0.77
N ASP A 82 19.71 8.95 -1.22
CA ASP A 82 20.96 8.87 -1.98
C ASP A 82 20.88 9.73 -3.25
N ILE A 83 19.79 9.65 -4.01
CA ILE A 83 19.52 10.51 -5.16
C ILE A 83 19.59 11.97 -4.74
N LEU A 84 18.81 12.39 -3.74
CA LEU A 84 18.72 13.80 -3.35
C LEU A 84 20.04 14.36 -2.82
N SER A 85 20.85 13.55 -2.15
CA SER A 85 22.14 13.97 -1.59
C SER A 85 23.14 14.48 -2.64
N LYS A 86 22.95 14.08 -3.91
CA LYS A 86 23.83 14.44 -5.04
C LYS A 86 23.57 15.86 -5.56
N TYR A 87 22.41 16.43 -5.28
CA TYR A 87 21.94 17.66 -5.92
C TYR A 87 22.11 18.90 -5.05
N LYS A 88 22.16 20.04 -5.73
CA LYS A 88 22.32 21.36 -5.13
C LYS A 88 21.20 22.27 -5.56
N SER A 89 21.02 23.35 -4.83
CA SER A 89 20.02 24.36 -5.12
C SER A 89 20.52 25.76 -4.82
N GLN A 90 19.79 26.72 -5.37
CA GLN A 90 20.04 28.13 -5.22
C GLN A 90 18.71 28.86 -5.04
N MET A 91 18.67 29.84 -4.15
CA MET A 91 17.45 30.61 -3.91
C MET A 91 16.99 31.30 -5.19
N PHE A 92 15.70 31.18 -5.51
CA PHE A 92 15.10 31.79 -6.70
C PHE A 92 14.40 33.10 -6.33
N ARG A 93 14.46 34.10 -7.22
CA ARG A 93 13.87 35.44 -7.01
C ARG A 93 12.40 35.55 -7.41
N GLY A 94 11.84 34.55 -8.07
CA GLY A 94 10.43 34.54 -8.47
C GLY A 94 9.50 34.30 -7.28
N ASP A 95 8.27 34.78 -7.41
CA ASP A 95 7.21 34.52 -6.44
C ASP A 95 6.83 33.05 -6.44
N TYR A 96 6.51 32.56 -5.24
CA TYR A 96 5.77 31.32 -5.04
C TYR A 96 4.32 31.58 -5.48
N ALA A 97 4.03 31.32 -6.75
CA ALA A 97 2.65 31.22 -7.25
C ALA A 97 2.23 29.75 -7.21
N PRO A 98 0.94 29.43 -6.96
CA PRO A 98 0.49 28.04 -7.02
C PRO A 98 0.84 27.47 -8.39
N PHE A 99 1.66 26.42 -8.42
CA PHE A 99 1.97 25.71 -9.65
C PHE A 99 0.69 25.04 -10.14
N GLU A 100 0.35 25.19 -11.42
CA GLU A 100 -0.77 24.43 -11.97
C GLU A 100 -0.40 22.95 -11.93
N LYS A 101 -1.30 22.12 -11.40
CA LYS A 101 -1.03 20.70 -11.14
C LYS A 101 -0.61 19.94 -12.39
N ASP A 102 -1.06 20.37 -13.56
CA ASP A 102 -0.77 19.74 -14.85
C ASP A 102 0.71 19.89 -15.28
N HIS A 103 1.45 20.80 -14.65
CA HIS A 103 2.89 21.00 -14.88
C HIS A 103 3.77 20.25 -13.86
N LEU A 104 3.15 19.51 -12.93
CA LEU A 104 3.82 18.74 -11.90
C LEU A 104 3.87 17.27 -12.29
N GLU A 105 5.07 16.71 -12.30
CA GLU A 105 5.25 15.27 -12.51
C GLU A 105 5.50 14.56 -11.19
N VAL A 106 6.29 15.16 -10.29
CA VAL A 106 6.61 14.57 -8.99
C VAL A 106 6.47 15.59 -7.87
N GLU A 107 5.75 15.19 -6.82
CA GLU A 107 5.56 15.98 -5.60
C GLU A 107 5.77 15.10 -4.36
N PHE A 108 6.63 15.52 -3.45
CA PHE A 108 6.84 14.86 -2.15
C PHE A 108 7.44 15.86 -1.17
N PHE A 109 7.56 15.49 0.10
CA PHE A 109 8.33 16.29 1.04
C PHE A 109 9.23 15.47 1.95
N ILE A 110 10.19 16.15 2.56
CA ILE A 110 11.10 15.59 3.55
C ILE A 110 11.19 16.53 4.74
N ASN A 111 11.24 15.99 5.96
CA ASN A 111 11.47 16.77 7.16
C ASN A 111 12.98 16.92 7.44
N GLN A 112 13.46 18.16 7.50
CA GLN A 112 14.85 18.49 7.82
C GLN A 112 14.90 19.63 8.85
N SER A 113 15.60 19.41 9.97
CA SER A 113 15.75 20.40 11.06
C SER A 113 14.43 21.04 11.53
N ASN A 114 13.40 20.22 11.76
CA ASN A 114 12.05 20.66 12.15
C ASN A 114 11.33 21.53 11.10
N LYS A 115 11.74 21.44 9.84
CA LYS A 115 11.04 22.08 8.71
C LYS A 115 10.70 21.02 7.69
N THR A 116 9.53 21.18 7.09
CA THR A 116 9.12 20.39 5.93
C THR A 116 9.71 21.03 4.69
N ILE A 117 10.29 20.22 3.82
CA ILE A 117 10.86 20.63 2.54
C ILE A 117 10.01 19.97 1.45
N ASP A 118 9.20 20.77 0.77
CA ASP A 118 8.36 20.34 -0.33
C ASP A 118 9.16 20.36 -1.62
N PHE A 119 9.24 19.22 -2.31
CA PHE A 119 9.85 19.06 -3.62
C PHE A 119 8.78 19.07 -4.69
N VAL A 120 8.99 19.87 -5.73
CA VAL A 120 8.05 20.06 -6.83
C VAL A 120 8.84 19.98 -8.14
N LEU A 121 8.73 18.84 -8.81
CA LEU A 121 9.48 18.50 -10.02
C LEU A 121 8.55 18.33 -11.23
N GLY A 122 9.07 18.66 -12.41
CA GLY A 122 8.31 18.77 -13.66
C GLY A 122 8.84 19.94 -14.46
N GLU A 123 7.99 20.91 -14.78
CA GLU A 123 8.43 22.13 -15.48
C GLU A 123 9.30 23.06 -14.61
N TYR A 124 9.10 23.01 -13.29
CA TYR A 124 9.56 24.03 -12.37
C TYR A 124 10.81 23.63 -11.57
N ASN A 125 10.95 22.36 -11.18
CA ASN A 125 12.13 21.79 -10.50
C ASN A 125 12.64 22.64 -9.32
N TYR A 126 11.77 22.86 -8.32
CA TYR A 126 12.07 23.63 -7.11
C TYR A 126 11.92 22.78 -5.85
N TRP A 127 12.46 23.30 -4.75
CA TRP A 127 12.03 22.92 -3.41
C TRP A 127 11.71 24.14 -2.55
N ILE A 128 10.82 23.95 -1.57
CA ILE A 128 10.26 25.00 -0.71
C ILE A 128 10.29 24.54 0.73
N SER A 129 10.76 25.40 1.64
CA SER A 129 10.69 25.12 3.08
C SER A 129 9.36 25.61 3.64
N SER A 130 8.74 24.84 4.53
CA SER A 130 7.55 25.26 5.26
C SER A 130 7.74 26.62 5.94
N GLY A 131 6.74 27.50 5.78
CA GLY A 131 6.80 28.89 6.25
C GLY A 131 7.68 29.84 5.43
N SER A 132 8.34 29.36 4.36
CA SER A 132 9.07 30.22 3.41
C SER A 132 8.15 30.70 2.30
N LYS A 133 8.19 32.00 1.99
CA LYS A 133 7.59 32.56 0.76
C LYS A 133 8.52 32.44 -0.46
N ARG A 134 9.68 31.82 -0.29
CA ARG A 134 10.74 31.72 -1.30
C ARG A 134 11.01 30.27 -1.64
N SER A 135 11.13 29.99 -2.93
CA SER A 135 11.57 28.71 -3.47
C SER A 135 13.08 28.71 -3.72
N ASN A 136 13.66 27.52 -3.82
CA ASN A 136 15.02 27.30 -4.28
C ASN A 136 14.95 26.49 -5.58
N ARG A 137 15.62 26.98 -6.62
CA ARG A 137 15.77 26.25 -7.87
C ARG A 137 16.78 25.14 -7.69
N ILE A 138 16.43 23.93 -8.11
CA ILE A 138 17.33 22.80 -8.10
C ILE A 138 18.25 22.92 -9.32
N ILE A 139 19.56 22.89 -9.07
CA ILE A 139 20.58 22.85 -10.12
C ILE A 139 20.56 21.44 -10.70
N ASP A 140 20.54 21.33 -12.04
CA ASP A 140 20.35 20.07 -12.76
C ASP A 140 19.02 19.36 -12.40
N GLY A 141 17.96 20.14 -12.17
CA GLY A 141 16.63 19.62 -11.80
C GLY A 141 16.04 18.58 -12.75
N ASP A 142 16.29 18.70 -14.06
CA ASP A 142 15.81 17.72 -15.05
C ASP A 142 16.45 16.34 -14.82
N LYS A 143 17.75 16.29 -14.47
CA LYS A 143 18.44 15.04 -14.14
C LYS A 143 17.89 14.43 -12.86
N LEU A 144 17.59 15.27 -11.86
CA LEU A 144 16.97 14.81 -10.62
C LEU A 144 15.60 14.18 -10.90
N LEU A 145 14.80 14.82 -11.74
CA LEU A 145 13.50 14.31 -12.16
C LEU A 145 13.65 12.96 -12.88
N GLU A 146 14.64 12.80 -13.76
CA GLU A 146 14.93 11.53 -14.43
C GLU A 146 15.32 10.41 -13.44
N GLU A 147 16.20 10.69 -12.47
CA GLU A 147 16.59 9.70 -11.45
C GLU A 147 15.40 9.29 -10.57
N ILE A 148 14.55 10.25 -10.16
CA ILE A 148 13.34 9.94 -9.38
C ILE A 148 12.31 9.20 -10.24
N ARG A 149 12.16 9.54 -11.52
CA ARG A 149 11.31 8.79 -12.45
C ARG A 149 11.77 7.33 -12.55
N ALA A 150 13.07 7.10 -12.69
CA ALA A 150 13.63 5.75 -12.74
C ALA A 150 13.42 4.98 -11.42
N LEU A 151 13.47 5.65 -10.28
CA LEU A 151 13.12 5.05 -8.98
C LEU A 151 11.63 4.69 -8.92
N ALA A 152 10.75 5.59 -9.36
CA ALA A 152 9.32 5.38 -9.39
C ALA A 152 8.92 4.21 -10.33
N GLU A 153 9.44 4.20 -11.56
CA GLU A 153 9.17 3.15 -12.54
C GLU A 153 9.65 1.77 -12.06
N ARG A 154 10.84 1.69 -11.44
CA ARG A 154 11.32 0.44 -10.83
C ARG A 154 10.44 -0.02 -9.67
N SER A 155 9.94 0.90 -8.85
CA SER A 155 9.04 0.57 -7.74
C SER A 155 7.69 0.06 -8.25
N ILE A 156 7.15 0.66 -9.33
CA ILE A 156 5.95 0.18 -10.03
C ILE A 156 6.19 -1.22 -10.62
N GLU A 157 7.35 -1.47 -11.24
CA GLU A 157 7.70 -2.77 -11.81
C GLU A 157 7.91 -3.82 -10.71
N GLN A 158 8.55 -3.44 -9.61
CA GLN A 158 8.70 -4.27 -8.43
C GLN A 158 7.34 -4.63 -7.85
N GLU A 159 6.42 -3.67 -7.69
CA GLU A 159 5.05 -3.91 -7.23
C GLU A 159 4.27 -4.82 -8.21
N LYS A 160 4.48 -4.68 -9.52
CA LYS A 160 3.91 -5.59 -10.54
C LYS A 160 4.53 -6.98 -10.50
N SER A 161 5.80 -7.11 -10.13
CA SER A 161 6.52 -8.39 -10.07
C SER A 161 6.40 -9.09 -8.71
N SER A 162 6.18 -8.32 -7.63
CA SER A 162 5.84 -8.80 -6.28
C SER A 162 4.35 -9.06 -6.13
N ASN A 163 3.53 -8.55 -7.05
CA ASN A 163 2.26 -9.15 -7.46
C ASN A 163 2.52 -10.55 -8.06
N TYR A 164 2.91 -11.50 -7.22
CA TYR A 164 2.04 -12.66 -7.09
C TYR A 164 0.65 -12.07 -6.89
N GLU A 165 -0.18 -12.07 -7.94
CA GLU A 165 -1.53 -11.53 -7.89
C GLU A 165 -2.12 -11.96 -6.55
N LYS A 166 -2.31 -10.99 -5.64
CA LYS A 166 -3.08 -11.17 -4.44
C LYS A 166 -4.50 -11.44 -4.93
N HIS A 167 -4.75 -12.69 -5.32
CA HIS A 167 -5.95 -13.09 -6.05
C HIS A 167 -7.09 -12.93 -5.07
N ARG A 168 -7.96 -11.96 -5.33
CA ARG A 168 -9.19 -11.83 -4.56
C ARG A 168 -10.08 -12.99 -4.94
N LEU A 169 -10.48 -13.80 -3.96
CA LEU A 169 -11.54 -14.76 -4.19
C LEU A 169 -12.81 -13.96 -4.47
N THR A 170 -13.27 -14.02 -5.70
CA THR A 170 -14.55 -13.49 -6.11
C THR A 170 -15.59 -14.59 -6.01
N MET A 171 -16.87 -14.22 -6.08
CA MET A 171 -17.94 -15.20 -6.23
C MET A 171 -17.67 -16.15 -7.41
N ALA A 172 -17.22 -15.59 -8.54
CA ALA A 172 -16.90 -16.34 -9.73
C ALA A 172 -15.77 -17.37 -9.52
N ASP A 173 -14.81 -17.10 -8.63
CA ASP A 173 -13.75 -18.07 -8.30
C ASP A 173 -14.29 -19.26 -7.51
N ILE A 174 -15.24 -19.03 -6.60
CA ILE A 174 -15.91 -20.11 -5.87
C ILE A 174 -16.77 -20.92 -6.84
N GLU A 175 -17.55 -20.26 -7.69
CA GLU A 175 -18.40 -20.89 -8.70
C GLU A 175 -17.61 -21.71 -9.72
N ALA A 176 -16.39 -21.27 -10.06
CA ALA A 176 -15.49 -21.99 -10.96
C ALA A 176 -14.78 -23.18 -10.30
N SER A 177 -14.85 -23.33 -8.97
CA SER A 177 -14.25 -24.45 -8.26
C SER A 177 -14.88 -25.76 -8.73
N PRO A 178 -14.10 -26.79 -9.10
CA PRO A 178 -14.66 -28.09 -9.50
C PRO A 178 -15.41 -28.79 -8.35
N PHE A 179 -15.13 -28.37 -7.11
CA PHE A 179 -15.79 -28.87 -5.93
C PHE A 179 -17.10 -28.15 -5.65
N TYR A 180 -17.32 -26.92 -6.16
CA TYR A 180 -18.56 -26.19 -6.00
C TYR A 180 -19.65 -26.77 -6.89
N ARG A 181 -20.51 -27.61 -6.30
CA ARG A 181 -21.55 -28.36 -7.00
C ARG A 181 -22.92 -28.11 -6.33
N PRO A 182 -23.47 -26.89 -6.43
CA PRO A 182 -24.72 -26.52 -5.74
C PRO A 182 -25.94 -27.23 -6.33
N ASP A 183 -25.84 -28.04 -7.37
CA ASP A 183 -26.91 -28.84 -7.98
C ASP A 183 -26.77 -30.35 -7.69
N PHE A 184 -25.82 -30.74 -6.83
CA PHE A 184 -25.36 -32.13 -6.72
C PHE A 184 -26.18 -32.99 -5.77
N THR A 185 -27.21 -33.66 -6.29
CA THR A 185 -28.09 -34.52 -5.47
C THR A 185 -27.41 -35.78 -4.94
N ILE A 186 -28.04 -36.45 -3.97
CA ILE A 186 -27.58 -37.74 -3.42
C ILE A 186 -27.52 -38.81 -4.52
N GLU A 187 -28.50 -38.85 -5.44
CA GLU A 187 -28.49 -39.78 -6.57
C GLU A 187 -27.26 -39.58 -7.44
N LYS A 188 -26.93 -38.32 -7.75
CA LYS A 188 -25.76 -37.96 -8.56
C LYS A 188 -24.45 -38.30 -7.83
N ALA A 189 -24.40 -38.13 -6.51
CA ALA A 189 -23.26 -38.58 -5.69
C ALA A 189 -23.05 -40.11 -5.79
N ILE A 190 -24.13 -40.89 -5.72
CA ILE A 190 -24.09 -42.35 -5.88
C ILE A 190 -23.69 -42.75 -7.30
N GLU A 191 -24.23 -42.08 -8.33
CA GLU A 191 -23.88 -42.30 -9.74
C GLU A 191 -22.40 -42.01 -10.03
N GLU A 192 -21.82 -40.99 -9.39
CA GLU A 192 -20.39 -40.66 -9.48
C GLU A 192 -19.50 -41.55 -8.58
N GLY A 193 -20.08 -42.54 -7.90
CA GLY A 193 -19.36 -43.55 -7.14
C GLY A 193 -18.92 -43.11 -5.73
N LEU A 194 -19.49 -42.03 -5.20
CA LEU A 194 -19.24 -41.63 -3.82
C LEU A 194 -19.92 -42.60 -2.85
N THR A 195 -19.26 -42.83 -1.71
CA THR A 195 -19.73 -43.77 -0.68
C THR A 195 -20.36 -43.03 0.48
N LEU A 196 -21.39 -43.62 1.09
CA LEU A 196 -21.99 -43.09 2.31
C LEU A 196 -20.99 -43.21 3.46
N ILE A 197 -20.80 -42.12 4.20
CA ILE A 197 -19.90 -42.01 5.33
C ILE A 197 -20.73 -41.77 6.59
N GLU A 198 -20.51 -42.59 7.63
CA GLU A 198 -21.21 -42.43 8.90
C GLU A 198 -20.86 -41.08 9.54
N SER A 199 -21.88 -40.24 9.74
CA SER A 199 -21.74 -38.93 10.36
C SER A 199 -22.92 -38.61 11.26
N THR A 200 -22.66 -37.88 12.34
CA THR A 200 -23.69 -37.37 13.25
C THR A 200 -24.27 -36.03 12.81
N SER A 201 -23.64 -35.37 11.83
CA SER A 201 -23.97 -34.01 11.40
C SER A 201 -24.78 -33.95 10.10
N GLY A 202 -25.18 -35.09 9.52
CA GLY A 202 -25.96 -35.11 8.27
C GLY A 202 -25.74 -36.39 7.49
N ILE A 203 -26.31 -36.46 6.28
CA ILE A 203 -25.98 -37.50 5.32
C ILE A 203 -24.71 -37.05 4.60
N VAL A 204 -23.65 -37.85 4.66
CA VAL A 204 -22.36 -37.50 4.04
C VAL A 204 -22.02 -38.52 2.97
N TYR A 205 -21.77 -38.07 1.76
CA TYR A 205 -21.22 -38.89 0.68
C TYR A 205 -19.85 -38.39 0.28
N GLY A 206 -18.88 -39.28 0.14
CA GLY A 206 -17.54 -38.87 -0.23
C GLY A 206 -16.61 -40.01 -0.62
N ASN A 207 -15.37 -39.60 -0.89
CA ASN A 207 -14.23 -40.46 -1.21
C ASN A 207 -12.96 -39.90 -0.54
N GLU A 208 -11.77 -40.36 -0.94
CA GLU A 208 -10.51 -39.88 -0.41
C GLU A 208 -10.21 -38.39 -0.72
N LEU A 209 -10.88 -37.81 -1.72
CA LEU A 209 -10.66 -36.44 -2.18
C LEU A 209 -11.57 -35.43 -1.49
N VAL A 210 -12.87 -35.74 -1.43
CA VAL A 210 -13.92 -34.80 -1.03
C VAL A 210 -15.08 -35.50 -0.33
N GLU A 211 -15.69 -34.81 0.62
CA GLU A 211 -16.97 -35.19 1.22
C GLU A 211 -18.02 -34.10 1.04
N TYR A 212 -19.23 -34.50 0.64
CA TYR A 212 -20.40 -33.65 0.50
C TYR A 212 -21.38 -33.96 1.63
N THR A 213 -21.76 -32.91 2.38
CA THR A 213 -22.71 -33.03 3.51
C THR A 213 -24.08 -32.49 3.13
N TYR A 214 -25.12 -33.26 3.40
CA TYR A 214 -26.53 -32.97 3.13
C TYR A 214 -27.32 -32.94 4.45
N TYR A 215 -28.03 -31.85 4.74
CA TYR A 215 -28.88 -31.74 5.94
C TYR A 215 -30.33 -32.20 5.71
N ASN A 216 -30.80 -32.25 4.47
CA ASN A 216 -32.09 -32.82 4.10
C ASN A 216 -31.90 -33.84 2.96
N TRP A 217 -32.93 -34.66 2.70
CA TRP A 217 -32.84 -35.82 1.80
C TRP A 217 -33.17 -35.48 0.33
N GLU A 218 -33.56 -34.23 0.03
CA GLU A 218 -34.06 -33.84 -1.30
C GLU A 218 -33.24 -32.73 -1.96
N THR A 219 -32.19 -32.20 -1.31
CA THR A 219 -31.49 -31.01 -1.80
C THR A 219 -29.99 -31.18 -2.02
N THR A 220 -29.47 -30.11 -2.59
CA THR A 220 -28.10 -29.71 -2.86
C THR A 220 -27.20 -29.86 -1.63
N PRO A 221 -25.89 -30.11 -1.81
CA PRO A 221 -24.97 -30.24 -0.69
C PRO A 221 -24.84 -28.88 0.00
N VAL A 222 -24.68 -28.92 1.31
CA VAL A 222 -24.55 -27.73 2.12
C VAL A 222 -23.10 -27.34 2.37
N VAL A 223 -22.23 -28.35 2.43
CA VAL A 223 -20.78 -28.18 2.57
C VAL A 223 -20.08 -29.20 1.71
N ALA A 224 -18.98 -28.79 1.09
CA ALA A 224 -17.98 -29.68 0.52
C ALA A 224 -16.70 -29.56 1.34
N GLU A 225 -16.27 -30.67 1.94
CA GLU A 225 -15.01 -30.82 2.66
C GLU A 225 -13.96 -31.42 1.73
N ILE A 226 -12.93 -30.65 1.39
CA ILE A 226 -11.82 -31.11 0.57
C ILE A 226 -10.73 -31.67 1.51
N LYS A 227 -10.41 -32.95 1.33
CA LYS A 227 -9.56 -33.75 2.23
C LYS A 227 -8.21 -34.13 1.66
N SER A 228 -8.12 -34.29 0.35
CA SER A 228 -6.89 -34.77 -0.28
C SER A 228 -5.93 -33.63 -0.56
N SER A 229 -4.66 -33.86 -0.21
CA SER A 229 -3.51 -33.03 -0.58
C SER A 229 -3.15 -33.17 -2.06
N ALA A 230 -4.12 -33.44 -2.94
CA ALA A 230 -3.86 -33.51 -4.36
C ALA A 230 -3.23 -32.18 -4.77
N ASP A 231 -1.93 -32.23 -5.10
CA ASP A 231 -1.08 -31.08 -5.42
C ASP A 231 -1.65 -30.21 -6.55
N GLU A 232 -2.70 -30.68 -7.21
CA GLU A 232 -3.41 -30.07 -8.33
C GLU A 232 -4.45 -29.03 -7.92
N TYR A 233 -5.00 -29.07 -6.70
CA TYR A 233 -6.12 -28.19 -6.33
C TYR A 233 -5.69 -27.09 -5.37
N ALA A 234 -5.94 -25.84 -5.78
CA ALA A 234 -5.73 -24.66 -4.97
C ALA A 234 -6.94 -23.74 -5.06
N ILE A 235 -7.35 -23.17 -3.94
CA ILE A 235 -8.36 -22.10 -3.88
C ILE A 235 -7.61 -20.84 -3.47
N MET A 236 -7.64 -19.79 -4.30
CA MET A 236 -6.76 -18.60 -4.15
C MET A 236 -5.25 -18.92 -4.11
N GLY A 237 -4.82 -20.00 -4.76
CA GLY A 237 -3.44 -20.47 -4.66
C GLY A 237 -3.08 -21.11 -3.31
N ILE A 238 -4.03 -21.19 -2.35
CA ILE A 238 -3.86 -21.90 -1.08
C ILE A 238 -4.19 -23.38 -1.29
N LYS A 239 -3.29 -24.25 -0.81
CA LYS A 239 -3.35 -25.71 -0.90
C LYS A 239 -3.39 -26.34 0.49
N LEU A 240 -3.90 -27.57 0.57
CA LEU A 240 -3.67 -28.39 1.77
C LEU A 240 -2.16 -28.60 1.95
N GLY A 241 -1.68 -28.44 3.18
CA GLY A 241 -0.27 -28.54 3.55
C GLY A 241 0.50 -27.21 3.57
N ASP A 242 -0.04 -26.14 2.98
CA ASP A 242 0.53 -24.79 3.09
C ASP A 242 0.65 -24.39 4.56
N THR A 243 1.73 -23.71 4.93
CA THR A 243 1.86 -23.13 6.27
C THR A 243 0.88 -21.97 6.43
N TYR A 244 0.48 -21.68 7.67
CA TYR A 244 -0.38 -20.54 7.97
C TYR A 244 0.18 -19.24 7.39
N ALA A 245 1.48 -18.97 7.58
CA ALA A 245 2.14 -17.80 7.01
C ALA A 245 2.07 -17.77 5.48
N SER A 246 2.38 -18.88 4.80
CA SER A 246 2.33 -18.95 3.34
C SER A 246 0.91 -18.81 2.79
N ALA A 247 -0.10 -19.34 3.49
CA ALA A 247 -1.49 -19.17 3.12
C ALA A 247 -1.93 -17.70 3.25
N VAL A 248 -1.56 -17.03 4.35
CA VAL A 248 -1.85 -15.62 4.61
C VAL A 248 -1.19 -14.70 3.59
N GLU A 249 0.06 -14.97 3.19
CA GLU A 249 0.78 -14.19 2.17
C GLU A 249 0.09 -14.18 0.79
N LYS A 250 -0.68 -15.22 0.46
CA LYS A 250 -1.42 -15.35 -0.80
C LYS A 250 -2.73 -14.57 -0.79
N LEU A 251 -3.19 -14.12 0.38
CA LEU A 251 -4.46 -13.43 0.53
C LEU A 251 -4.31 -11.93 0.19
N PRO A 252 -5.37 -11.33 -0.37
CA PRO A 252 -5.42 -9.90 -0.66
C PRO A 252 -5.65 -9.06 0.59
N ILE A 253 -4.69 -9.04 1.52
CA ILE A 253 -4.79 -8.24 2.75
C ILE A 253 -4.42 -6.79 2.44
N GLU A 254 -5.37 -5.87 2.64
CA GLU A 254 -5.26 -4.44 2.32
C GLU A 254 -4.81 -3.57 3.50
N TYR A 255 -4.98 -4.01 4.76
CA TYR A 255 -4.65 -3.23 5.95
C TYR A 255 -3.59 -3.91 6.82
N ASP A 256 -2.60 -3.11 7.27
CA ASP A 256 -1.44 -3.53 8.05
C ASP A 256 -1.73 -3.90 9.52
N ASP A 257 -3.00 -3.92 9.94
CA ASP A 257 -3.38 -4.25 11.33
C ASP A 257 -3.37 -5.78 11.60
N TRP A 258 -2.76 -6.56 10.71
CA TRP A 258 -2.60 -8.01 10.82
C TRP A 258 -1.65 -8.43 11.94
N GLN A 259 -0.81 -7.52 12.47
CA GLN A 259 0.16 -7.84 13.52
C GLN A 259 -0.34 -7.59 14.95
N THR A 260 -1.53 -7.01 15.13
CA THR A 260 -1.92 -6.40 16.43
C THR A 260 -3.08 -7.10 17.14
N SER A 261 -3.76 -8.06 16.50
CA SER A 261 -4.81 -8.84 17.16
C SER A 261 -4.82 -10.31 16.71
N ASP A 262 -5.12 -11.21 17.64
CA ASP A 262 -5.19 -12.66 17.36
C ASP A 262 -6.20 -12.99 16.26
N ASN A 263 -7.19 -12.11 16.01
CA ASN A 263 -8.15 -12.21 14.92
C ASN A 263 -7.77 -11.30 13.75
N HIS A 264 -7.13 -11.85 12.73
CA HIS A 264 -6.75 -11.11 11.53
C HIS A 264 -8.00 -10.86 10.70
N LEU A 265 -8.31 -9.61 10.35
CA LEU A 265 -9.41 -9.28 9.43
C LEU A 265 -8.87 -9.24 7.99
N ILE A 266 -9.47 -10.02 7.09
CA ILE A 266 -9.14 -10.03 5.66
C ILE A 266 -10.17 -9.14 4.97
N TYR A 267 -9.74 -8.02 4.40
CA TYR A 267 -10.58 -7.15 3.56
C TYR A 267 -10.19 -7.35 2.09
N GLY A 268 -11.16 -7.65 1.22
CA GLY A 268 -11.01 -7.31 -0.21
C GLY A 268 -11.16 -5.80 -0.40
N LYS A 269 -10.74 -5.22 -1.55
CA LYS A 269 -10.79 -3.76 -1.80
C LYS A 269 -12.08 -3.21 -1.25
N LEU A 270 -12.00 -2.20 -0.41
CA LEU A 270 -13.13 -1.31 -0.25
C LEU A 270 -13.29 -0.57 -1.60
N PRO A 271 -14.35 -0.79 -2.39
CA PRO A 271 -14.67 0.15 -3.46
C PRO A 271 -14.84 1.53 -2.84
N ASP A 272 -14.43 2.58 -3.57
CA ASP A 272 -14.28 3.96 -3.07
C ASP A 272 -15.55 4.57 -2.45
N TYR A 273 -16.70 3.89 -2.49
CA TYR A 273 -17.97 4.29 -1.88
C TYR A 273 -18.95 3.10 -1.78
N VAL A 274 -19.15 2.43 -0.63
CA VAL A 274 -20.43 1.72 -0.33
C VAL A 274 -20.64 1.48 1.18
N ASN A 275 -21.73 0.79 1.54
CA ASN A 275 -22.19 0.47 2.89
C ASN A 275 -21.33 -0.62 3.56
N PRO A 276 -21.09 -0.54 4.89
CA PRO A 276 -20.33 -1.55 5.68
C PRO A 276 -20.80 -3.01 5.63
N GLY A 277 -21.91 -3.33 4.95
CA GLY A 277 -22.55 -4.64 5.02
C GLY A 277 -22.30 -5.60 3.84
N ASP A 278 -21.76 -5.10 2.72
CA ASP A 278 -21.75 -5.85 1.43
C ASP A 278 -20.32 -6.15 0.95
N TYR A 279 -19.33 -6.12 1.86
CA TYR A 279 -17.93 -6.25 1.50
C TYR A 279 -17.42 -7.68 1.57
N ALA A 280 -16.50 -7.99 0.66
CA ALA A 280 -15.66 -9.17 0.79
C ALA A 280 -14.90 -9.09 2.12
N HIS A 281 -15.17 -9.99 3.04
CA HIS A 281 -14.56 -9.99 4.36
C HIS A 281 -14.15 -11.39 4.77
N GLY A 282 -13.22 -11.47 5.70
CA GLY A 282 -12.71 -12.72 6.19
C GLY A 282 -12.02 -12.57 7.52
N SER A 283 -11.69 -13.71 8.11
CA SER A 283 -10.83 -13.73 9.28
C SER A 283 -9.77 -14.81 9.15
N ALA A 284 -8.54 -14.51 9.55
CA ALA A 284 -7.52 -15.53 9.78
C ALA A 284 -7.20 -15.57 11.29
N TYR A 285 -7.07 -16.76 11.84
CA TYR A 285 -6.69 -16.97 13.24
C TYR A 285 -5.93 -18.28 13.33
N ALA A 286 -4.89 -18.32 14.16
CA ALA A 286 -4.26 -19.55 14.63
C ALA A 286 -3.85 -19.34 16.10
N ASP A 287 -4.25 -20.25 16.98
CA ASP A 287 -3.90 -20.20 18.40
C ASP A 287 -2.43 -20.61 18.63
N GLU A 288 -1.99 -20.56 19.89
CA GLU A 288 -0.66 -20.99 20.31
C GLU A 288 -0.36 -22.48 20.01
N ASN A 289 -1.41 -23.29 19.78
CA ASN A 289 -1.31 -24.71 19.41
C ASN A 289 -1.33 -24.92 17.89
N GLY A 290 -1.35 -23.83 17.10
CA GLY A 290 -1.41 -23.89 15.64
C GLY A 290 -2.76 -24.37 15.10
N ILE A 291 -3.83 -24.24 15.89
CA ILE A 291 -5.21 -24.54 15.51
C ILE A 291 -5.92 -23.24 15.15
N GLY A 292 -6.60 -23.21 14.01
CA GLY A 292 -7.40 -22.06 13.67
C GLY A 292 -8.06 -22.14 12.31
N THR A 293 -8.41 -20.99 11.76
CA THR A 293 -9.20 -20.91 10.53
C THR A 293 -8.84 -19.69 9.71
N ILE A 294 -8.94 -19.81 8.38
CA ILE A 294 -9.00 -18.67 7.45
C ILE A 294 -10.39 -18.74 6.80
N THR A 295 -11.24 -17.76 7.04
CA THR A 295 -12.57 -17.65 6.42
C THR A 295 -12.55 -16.51 5.42
N PHE A 296 -13.13 -16.70 4.24
CA PHE A 296 -13.27 -15.66 3.23
C PHE A 296 -14.68 -15.68 2.63
N VAL A 297 -15.32 -14.51 2.64
CA VAL A 297 -16.68 -14.22 2.18
C VAL A 297 -16.57 -13.16 1.07
N PRO A 298 -17.00 -13.40 -0.17
CA PRO A 298 -16.68 -12.54 -1.32
C PRO A 298 -17.52 -11.27 -1.49
N THR A 299 -18.79 -11.22 -1.07
CA THR A 299 -19.64 -10.01 -1.07
C THR A 299 -20.93 -10.26 -0.32
N GLU A 300 -21.51 -11.44 -0.49
CA GLU A 300 -22.66 -11.96 0.24
C GLU A 300 -22.19 -13.02 1.23
N TYR A 301 -22.98 -13.31 2.28
CA TYR A 301 -22.59 -14.31 3.30
C TYR A 301 -22.27 -15.69 2.70
N TYR A 302 -22.79 -16.00 1.51
CA TYR A 302 -22.62 -17.28 0.84
C TYR A 302 -22.64 -17.15 -0.69
N PRO A 303 -22.10 -18.15 -1.40
CA PRO A 303 -21.17 -19.15 -0.89
C PRO A 303 -19.86 -18.54 -0.38
N PHE A 304 -19.23 -19.24 0.57
CA PHE A 304 -17.96 -18.79 1.18
C PHE A 304 -17.00 -19.96 1.38
N VAL A 305 -15.72 -19.63 1.58
CA VAL A 305 -14.65 -20.62 1.77
C VAL A 305 -14.04 -20.50 3.16
N GLN A 306 -13.76 -21.65 3.78
CA GLN A 306 -13.05 -21.72 5.06
C GLN A 306 -11.90 -22.75 4.99
N PHE A 307 -10.69 -22.30 5.29
CA PHE A 307 -9.53 -23.16 5.47
C PHE A 307 -9.35 -23.46 6.95
N ILE A 308 -9.16 -24.74 7.31
CA ILE A 308 -8.87 -25.16 8.68
C ILE A 308 -7.38 -25.34 8.85
N ILE A 309 -6.83 -24.72 9.88
CA ILE A 309 -5.42 -24.79 10.25
C ILE A 309 -5.25 -25.76 11.41
N LYS A 310 -4.29 -26.66 11.30
CA LYS A 310 -3.83 -27.53 12.36
C LYS A 310 -2.32 -27.69 12.26
N ASP A 311 -1.62 -27.64 13.39
CA ASP A 311 -0.15 -27.69 13.44
C ASP A 311 0.49 -26.64 12.50
N PHE A 312 -0.11 -25.43 12.45
CA PHE A 312 0.27 -24.32 11.57
C PHE A 312 0.22 -24.63 10.07
N LYS A 313 -0.55 -25.65 9.66
CA LYS A 313 -0.76 -25.99 8.25
C LYS A 313 -2.22 -26.06 7.90
N VAL A 314 -2.55 -25.69 6.66
CA VAL A 314 -3.88 -25.92 6.10
C VAL A 314 -4.12 -27.42 6.04
N PHE A 315 -5.07 -27.90 6.82
CA PHE A 315 -5.41 -29.32 6.91
C PHE A 315 -6.73 -29.67 6.22
N LYS A 316 -7.66 -28.72 6.10
CA LYS A 316 -8.92 -28.90 5.37
C LYS A 316 -9.35 -27.62 4.68
N VAL A 317 -10.16 -27.76 3.64
CA VAL A 317 -10.90 -26.64 3.04
C VAL A 317 -12.38 -26.98 2.97
N TYR A 318 -13.21 -26.04 3.39
CA TYR A 318 -14.65 -26.08 3.28
C TYR A 318 -15.13 -25.07 2.25
N ILE A 319 -16.04 -25.51 1.38
CA ILE A 319 -16.86 -24.62 0.56
C ILE A 319 -18.29 -24.74 1.08
N HIS A 320 -18.85 -23.63 1.54
CA HIS A 320 -20.22 -23.54 2.06
C HIS A 320 -21.15 -22.99 0.98
N TYR A 321 -22.29 -23.65 0.77
CA TYR A 321 -23.17 -23.39 -0.39
C TYR A 321 -24.39 -22.50 -0.13
N TYR A 322 -24.75 -22.24 1.13
CA TYR A 322 -26.11 -21.79 1.49
C TYR A 322 -26.57 -20.48 0.86
N ASP A 323 -27.49 -20.54 -0.10
CA ASP A 323 -28.51 -19.50 -0.24
C ASP A 323 -29.73 -19.97 0.59
N LEU A 324 -30.20 -19.17 1.56
CA LEU A 324 -31.30 -19.56 2.46
C LEU A 324 -32.66 -19.65 1.76
#